data_AF-A0AAE0W587-F1
#
_entry.id   AF-A0AAE0W587-F1
#
_cell.length_a   1.000
_cell.length_b   1.000
_cell.length_c   1.000
_cell.angle_alpha   90.00
_cell.angle_beta   90.00
_cell.angle_gamma   90.00
#
_symmetry.space_group_name_H-M   'P 1'
#
loop_
_entity.id
_entity.type
_entity.pdbx_description
1 polymer ?
#
loop_
_entity_poly.entity_id
_entity_poly.type
_entity_poly.pdbx_seq_one_letter_code
_entity_poly.pdbx_strand_id
1 'polypeptide(L)'
;MLGNKMLAAYEIIALTISFSGVFAGNEIYGPDFFASEWCSSVGTGRIPDPIHCQMYFDCNVVYSDVPPGLVQHQTECVYPDLFSEETFQCEAFDTVKCGDRMEPVNKCDYTMNKCNGPNCQPCENNYPKCEGLSDGFHAHPMKSDSPYYIECYKSRLSSVHMCPTDPDGRIMLFWEEKRNCTAMT
;
A
#
# COMPACT_ATOMS: atom_id res chain seq x y z
N MET A 1 -25.77 -4.82 -31.32
CA MET A 1 -24.79 -3.72 -31.12
C MET A 1 -25.19 -3.03 -29.83
N LEU A 2 -24.30 -3.07 -28.83
CA LEU A 2 -24.54 -2.58 -27.47
C LEU A 2 -24.69 -1.06 -27.44
N GLY A 3 -25.65 -0.60 -26.66
CA GLY A 3 -25.85 0.80 -26.31
C GLY A 3 -25.12 1.20 -25.03
N ASN A 4 -24.76 2.48 -25.00
CA ASN A 4 -24.47 3.38 -23.87
C ASN A 4 -23.32 3.06 -22.91
N LYS A 5 -22.16 3.65 -23.21
CA LYS A 5 -21.23 4.14 -22.20
C LYS A 5 -21.57 5.60 -21.89
N MET A 6 -21.93 5.88 -20.63
CA MET A 6 -21.93 7.24 -20.09
C MET A 6 -20.47 7.69 -19.97
N LEU A 7 -20.08 8.66 -20.80
CA LEU A 7 -18.88 9.48 -20.61
C LEU A 7 -19.34 10.72 -19.83
N ALA A 8 -19.01 10.79 -18.55
CA ALA A 8 -19.14 12.03 -17.79
C ALA A 8 -17.99 12.95 -18.18
N ALA A 9 -18.23 13.83 -19.17
CA ALA A 9 -17.39 14.97 -19.47
C ALA A 9 -17.64 16.04 -18.40
N TYR A 10 -16.63 16.37 -17.61
CA TYR A 10 -16.66 17.57 -16.76
C TYR A 10 -16.33 18.79 -17.63
N GLU A 11 -17.32 19.63 -17.91
CA GLU A 11 -17.13 20.95 -18.50
C GLU A 11 -16.50 21.89 -17.47
N ILE A 12 -15.33 22.46 -17.81
CA ILE A 12 -14.71 23.56 -17.07
C ILE A 12 -15.24 24.87 -17.66
N ILE A 13 -16.10 25.56 -16.90
CA ILE A 13 -16.54 26.92 -17.20
C ILE A 13 -15.35 27.85 -16.97
N ALA A 14 -14.69 28.28 -18.06
CA ALA A 14 -13.63 29.27 -18.03
C ALA A 14 -14.22 30.68 -17.83
N LEU A 15 -14.24 31.18 -16.59
CA LEU A 15 -14.39 32.60 -16.30
C LEU A 15 -13.05 33.30 -16.54
N THR A 16 -13.02 34.15 -17.56
CA THR A 16 -11.84 34.92 -17.97
C THR A 16 -11.49 35.98 -16.92
N ILE A 17 -10.40 35.77 -16.19
CA ILE A 17 -9.70 36.85 -15.47
C ILE A 17 -8.43 37.16 -16.26
N SER A 18 -8.38 38.37 -16.80
CA SER A 18 -7.23 38.92 -17.52
C SER A 18 -6.06 39.16 -16.56
N PHE A 19 -5.03 38.31 -16.62
CA PHE A 19 -3.71 38.64 -16.08
C PHE A 19 -2.70 38.76 -17.23
N SER A 20 -2.19 39.97 -17.41
CA SER A 20 -1.03 40.26 -18.25
C SER A 20 0.21 39.68 -17.57
N GLY A 21 0.60 38.48 -17.97
CA GLY A 21 1.83 37.83 -17.53
C GLY A 21 2.30 36.86 -18.59
N VAL A 22 3.44 37.17 -19.21
CA VAL A 22 4.13 36.26 -20.14
C VAL A 22 4.66 35.08 -19.32
N PHE A 23 4.08 33.89 -19.47
CA PHE A 23 4.66 32.65 -18.96
C PHE A 23 5.33 31.91 -20.12
N ALA A 24 6.66 31.91 -20.08
CA ALA A 24 7.50 31.01 -20.85
C ALA A 24 7.84 29.80 -19.96
N GLY A 25 7.61 28.58 -20.46
CA GLY A 25 8.14 27.35 -19.86
C GLY A 25 7.09 26.23 -19.64
N ASN A 26 7.36 25.06 -20.24
CA ASN A 26 6.68 23.78 -20.04
C ASN A 26 6.85 23.22 -18.60
N GLU A 27 5.93 22.33 -18.21
CA GLU A 27 6.05 21.16 -17.30
C GLU A 27 5.04 21.10 -16.12
N ILE A 28 4.12 20.14 -16.24
CA ILE A 28 3.53 19.24 -15.22
C ILE A 28 3.00 19.88 -13.92
N TYR A 29 1.68 20.10 -13.83
CA TYR A 29 0.99 20.19 -12.54
C TYR A 29 1.06 18.82 -11.86
N GLY A 30 1.96 18.68 -10.89
CA GLY A 30 2.07 17.48 -10.06
C GLY A 30 0.86 17.33 -9.11
N PRO A 31 0.60 16.10 -8.62
CA PRO A 31 -0.52 15.81 -7.72
C PRO A 31 -0.44 16.54 -6.36
N ASP A 32 0.77 16.94 -5.92
CA ASP A 32 1.01 17.62 -4.64
C ASP A 32 0.34 19.00 -4.55
N PHE A 33 0.14 19.70 -5.67
CA PHE A 33 -0.48 21.02 -5.68
C PHE A 33 -1.99 20.95 -5.39
N PHE A 34 -2.65 19.87 -5.81
CA PHE A 34 -4.11 19.74 -5.69
C PHE A 34 -4.57 19.45 -4.26
N ALA A 35 -3.84 18.65 -3.49
CA ALA A 35 -4.30 18.20 -2.18
C ALA A 35 -4.25 19.30 -1.10
N SER A 36 -3.17 20.07 -1.06
CA SER A 36 -3.00 21.16 -0.08
C SER A 36 -3.98 22.32 -0.31
N GLU A 37 -4.26 22.66 -1.58
CA GLU A 37 -5.28 23.63 -1.96
C GLU A 37 -6.70 23.12 -1.65
N TRP A 38 -6.96 21.84 -1.89
CA TRP A 38 -8.23 21.20 -1.51
C TRP A 38 -8.49 21.28 0.00
N CYS A 39 -7.51 20.90 0.81
CA CYS A 39 -7.64 20.96 2.27
C CYS A 39 -7.82 22.39 2.78
N SER A 40 -7.20 23.36 2.12
CA SER A 40 -7.36 24.78 2.44
C SER A 40 -8.74 25.34 2.06
N SER A 41 -9.42 24.76 1.06
CA SER A 41 -10.69 25.27 0.54
C SER A 41 -11.93 24.58 1.15
N VAL A 42 -11.90 23.26 1.32
CA VAL A 42 -13.05 22.47 1.83
C VAL A 42 -13.01 22.31 3.36
N GLY A 43 -11.82 22.45 3.96
CA GLY A 43 -11.60 22.46 5.41
C GLY A 43 -11.54 21.06 6.05
N THR A 44 -12.43 20.14 5.68
CA THR A 44 -12.40 18.75 6.19
C THR A 44 -12.76 17.75 5.08
N GLY A 45 -12.13 16.58 5.09
CA GLY A 45 -12.42 15.53 4.12
C GLY A 45 -11.22 14.63 3.83
N ARG A 46 -11.50 13.54 3.10
CA ARG A 46 -10.49 12.62 2.59
C ARG A 46 -10.64 12.48 1.08
N ILE A 47 -9.52 12.45 0.36
CA ILE A 47 -9.51 12.27 -1.09
C ILE A 47 -8.44 11.23 -1.47
N PRO A 48 -8.68 10.40 -2.51
CA PRO A 48 -7.71 9.42 -2.95
C PRO A 48 -6.43 10.09 -3.48
N ASP A 49 -5.28 9.45 -3.25
CA ASP A 49 -4.05 9.79 -3.96
C ASP A 49 -4.20 9.36 -5.42
N PRO A 50 -3.86 10.20 -6.41
CA PRO A 50 -4.09 9.90 -7.83
C PRO A 50 -3.12 8.86 -8.41
N ILE A 51 -2.05 8.52 -7.70
CA ILE A 51 -1.01 7.60 -8.19
C ILE A 51 -1.01 6.30 -7.37
N HIS A 52 -1.15 6.37 -6.05
CA HIS A 52 -0.93 5.25 -5.15
C HIS A 52 -2.24 4.77 -4.54
N CYS A 53 -2.63 3.52 -4.83
CA CYS A 53 -3.96 3.02 -4.44
C CYS A 53 -4.15 2.91 -2.93
N GLN A 54 -3.06 2.68 -2.20
CA GLN A 54 -3.04 2.59 -0.75
C GLN A 54 -2.92 3.96 -0.05
N MET A 55 -2.71 5.05 -0.79
CA MET A 55 -2.55 6.39 -0.22
C MET A 55 -3.77 7.27 -0.46
N TYR A 56 -3.90 8.25 0.40
CA TYR A 56 -4.95 9.26 0.36
C TYR A 56 -4.50 10.52 1.07
N PHE A 57 -5.23 11.62 0.91
CA PHE A 57 -5.03 12.82 1.71
C PHE A 57 -6.15 12.95 2.73
N ASP A 58 -5.81 13.24 3.98
CA ASP A 58 -6.74 13.56 5.07
C ASP A 58 -6.47 14.98 5.56
N CYS A 59 -7.39 15.90 5.28
CA CYS A 59 -7.23 17.31 5.62
C CYS A 59 -7.22 17.57 7.12
N ASN A 60 -7.68 16.60 7.93
CA ASN A 60 -7.62 16.69 9.39
C ASN A 60 -6.25 16.28 9.95
N VAL A 61 -5.40 15.63 9.13
CA VAL A 61 -4.07 15.19 9.54
C VAL A 61 -3.07 16.28 9.21
N VAL A 62 -2.50 16.88 10.24
CA VAL A 62 -1.42 17.87 10.12
C VAL A 62 -0.21 17.31 10.85
N TYR A 63 0.83 16.97 10.11
CA TYR A 63 2.09 16.55 10.71
C TYR A 63 2.89 17.78 11.17
N SER A 64 3.45 17.72 12.37
CA SER A 64 4.50 18.66 12.78
C SER A 64 5.82 18.34 12.07
N ASP A 65 6.09 17.05 11.89
CA ASP A 65 7.20 16.49 11.13
C ASP A 65 6.63 15.41 10.19
N VAL A 66 6.69 15.66 8.89
CA VAL A 66 6.10 14.77 7.88
C VAL A 66 6.87 13.43 7.86
N PRO A 67 6.17 12.28 7.95
CA PRO A 67 6.83 10.98 7.85
C PRO A 67 7.62 10.85 6.54
N PRO A 68 8.80 10.20 6.56
CA PRO A 68 9.60 10.02 5.35
C PRO A 68 8.81 9.31 4.25
N GLY A 69 8.82 9.88 3.04
CA GLY A 69 8.11 9.34 1.89
C GLY A 69 6.63 9.72 1.80
N LEU A 70 6.14 10.59 2.69
CA LEU A 70 4.84 11.25 2.57
C LEU A 70 5.01 12.77 2.38
N VAL A 71 3.94 13.42 1.95
CA VAL A 71 3.79 14.88 1.98
C VAL A 71 2.73 15.31 3.01
N GLN A 72 2.61 16.61 3.28
CA GLN A 72 1.64 17.12 4.25
C GLN A 72 0.21 16.66 3.90
N HIS A 73 -0.56 16.25 4.91
CA HIS A 73 -1.90 15.66 4.80
C HIS A 73 -1.97 14.27 4.15
N GLN A 74 -0.92 13.80 3.49
CA GLN A 74 -0.91 12.47 2.87
C GLN A 74 -0.82 11.40 3.94
N THR A 75 -1.65 10.38 3.82
CA THR A 75 -1.76 9.24 4.74
C THR A 75 -1.77 7.95 3.92
N GLU A 76 -1.31 6.86 4.54
CA GLU A 76 -1.27 5.54 3.93
C GLU A 76 -2.18 4.58 4.71
N CYS A 77 -2.96 3.75 4.00
CA CYS A 77 -3.71 2.66 4.60
C CYS A 77 -2.75 1.62 5.21
N VAL A 78 -3.24 0.90 6.22
CA VAL A 78 -2.45 -0.17 6.85
C VAL A 78 -2.42 -1.37 5.92
N TYR A 79 -1.24 -1.93 5.64
CA TYR A 79 -1.14 -3.15 4.83
C TYR A 79 -1.99 -4.30 5.39
N PRO A 80 -2.77 -5.02 4.55
CA PRO A 80 -2.82 -4.92 3.09
C PRO A 80 -3.89 -3.97 2.54
N ASP A 81 -4.59 -3.20 3.38
CA ASP A 81 -5.73 -2.37 2.96
C ASP A 81 -5.36 -1.30 1.93
N LEU A 82 -6.34 -0.94 1.11
CA LEU A 82 -6.26 0.04 0.04
C LEU A 82 -7.34 1.12 0.24
N PHE A 83 -7.13 2.32 -0.31
CA PHE A 83 -8.08 3.41 -0.14
C PHE A 83 -9.15 3.38 -1.23
N SER A 84 -10.42 3.24 -0.83
CA SER A 84 -11.58 3.19 -1.73
C SER A 84 -12.01 4.58 -2.18
N GLU A 85 -12.13 4.78 -3.49
CA GLU A 85 -12.67 6.03 -4.07
C GLU A 85 -14.21 6.10 -3.98
N GLU A 86 -14.86 4.97 -3.66
CA GLU A 86 -16.33 4.91 -3.53
C GLU A 86 -16.78 5.31 -2.12
N THR A 87 -16.06 4.85 -1.09
CA THR A 87 -16.43 5.06 0.32
C THR A 87 -15.55 6.07 1.04
N PHE A 88 -14.42 6.47 0.44
CA PHE A 88 -13.39 7.34 1.02
C PHE A 88 -12.81 6.78 2.34
N GLN A 89 -12.63 5.46 2.39
CA GLN A 89 -12.07 4.73 3.54
C GLN A 89 -11.03 3.70 3.10
N CYS A 90 -10.18 3.28 4.04
CA CYS A 90 -9.33 2.11 3.86
C CYS A 90 -10.18 0.85 3.99
N GLU A 91 -10.08 -0.04 3.01
CA GLU A 91 -10.82 -1.29 2.93
C GLU A 91 -9.89 -2.43 2.50
N ALA A 92 -10.35 -3.67 2.64
CA ALA A 92 -9.58 -4.84 2.25
C ALA A 92 -9.17 -4.78 0.77
N PHE A 93 -7.92 -5.14 0.48
CA PHE A 93 -7.38 -5.04 -0.89
C PHE A 93 -8.19 -5.79 -1.94
N ASP A 94 -8.87 -6.86 -1.57
CA ASP A 94 -9.63 -7.68 -2.49
C ASP A 94 -11.07 -7.20 -2.71
N THR A 95 -11.48 -6.12 -2.06
CA THR A 95 -12.76 -5.41 -2.31
C THR A 95 -12.56 -4.10 -3.07
N VAL A 96 -11.39 -3.47 -2.95
CA VAL A 96 -11.09 -2.18 -3.59
C VAL A 96 -10.67 -2.37 -5.05
N LYS A 97 -11.06 -1.42 -5.91
CA LYS A 97 -10.61 -1.35 -7.31
C LYS A 97 -9.69 -0.15 -7.47
N CYS A 98 -8.42 -0.39 -7.81
CA CYS A 98 -7.43 0.68 -7.97
C CYS A 98 -7.53 1.44 -9.30
N GLY A 99 -8.13 0.85 -10.33
CA GLY A 99 -8.17 1.46 -11.66
C GLY A 99 -6.75 1.65 -12.21
N ASP A 100 -6.41 2.91 -12.51
CA ASP A 100 -5.08 3.29 -13.01
C ASP A 100 -4.06 3.58 -11.89
N ARG A 101 -4.49 3.60 -10.62
CA ARG A 101 -3.58 3.79 -9.48
C ARG A 101 -2.73 2.53 -9.28
N MET A 102 -1.47 2.73 -8.94
CA MET A 102 -0.53 1.67 -8.61
C MET A 102 -1.00 0.94 -7.34
N GLU A 103 -1.20 -0.37 -7.47
CA GLU A 103 -1.55 -1.25 -6.36
C GLU A 103 -0.28 -1.92 -5.79
N PRO A 104 0.18 -1.55 -4.58
CA PRO A 104 1.30 -2.23 -3.95
C PRO A 104 0.90 -3.63 -3.52
N VAL A 105 1.66 -4.66 -3.88
CA VAL A 105 1.38 -6.07 -3.48
C VAL A 105 2.17 -6.45 -2.23
N ASN A 106 3.43 -6.03 -2.14
CA ASN A 106 4.30 -6.43 -1.06
C ASN A 106 4.16 -5.46 0.13
N LYS A 107 4.31 -5.99 1.35
CA LYS A 107 4.22 -5.17 2.57
C LYS A 107 5.28 -4.06 2.62
N CYS A 108 6.44 -4.31 2.01
CA CYS A 108 7.52 -3.33 1.90
C CYS A 108 7.29 -2.25 0.83
N ASP A 109 6.28 -2.38 -0.03
CA ASP A 109 5.91 -1.33 -0.97
C ASP A 109 5.20 -0.17 -0.25
N TYR A 110 4.59 -0.44 0.92
CA TYR A 110 3.98 0.56 1.78
C TYR A 110 5.05 1.38 2.49
N THR A 111 5.01 2.69 2.29
CA THR A 111 5.98 3.64 2.84
C THR A 111 6.10 3.54 4.35
N MET A 112 4.98 3.37 5.06
CA MET A 112 4.94 3.31 6.52
C MET A 112 5.54 2.02 7.10
N ASN A 113 5.72 0.97 6.29
CA ASN A 113 6.38 -0.26 6.73
C ASN A 113 7.90 -0.23 6.52
N LYS A 114 8.42 0.78 5.83
CA LYS A 114 9.86 0.93 5.60
C LYS A 114 10.51 1.50 6.86
N CYS A 115 11.58 0.84 7.30
CA CYS A 115 12.42 1.39 8.35
C CYS A 115 13.36 2.44 7.74
N ASN A 116 13.31 3.66 8.26
CA ASN A 116 14.17 4.76 7.83
C ASN A 116 15.19 5.10 8.92
N GLY A 117 16.49 4.88 8.65
CA GLY A 117 17.56 5.22 9.60
C GLY A 117 18.84 4.36 9.47
N PRO A 118 19.93 4.75 10.15
CA PRO A 118 21.26 4.13 10.00
C PRO A 118 21.37 2.69 10.51
N ASN A 119 20.41 2.20 11.31
CA ASN A 119 20.41 0.84 11.87
C ASN A 119 19.23 -0.01 11.37
N CYS A 120 18.58 0.42 10.29
CA CYS A 120 17.44 -0.28 9.73
C CYS A 120 17.89 -1.53 8.96
N GLN A 121 17.26 -2.67 9.27
CA GLN A 121 17.38 -3.86 8.43
C GLN A 121 16.52 -3.70 7.17
N PRO A 122 16.91 -4.33 6.04
CA PRO A 122 16.04 -4.43 4.86
C PRO A 122 14.65 -4.92 5.25
N CYS A 123 13.62 -4.28 4.70
CA CYS A 123 12.23 -4.54 5.06
C CYS A 123 11.83 -6.00 4.79
N GLU A 124 12.33 -6.56 3.70
CA GLU A 124 12.06 -7.92 3.22
C GLU A 124 12.58 -8.99 4.19
N ASN A 125 13.52 -8.67 5.08
CA ASN A 125 13.96 -9.57 6.14
C ASN A 125 12.85 -9.86 7.16
N ASN A 126 11.97 -8.88 7.37
CA ASN A 126 10.84 -8.97 8.30
C ASN A 126 9.54 -9.31 7.58
N TYR A 127 9.38 -8.83 6.35
CA TYR A 127 8.18 -9.01 5.53
C TYR A 127 8.53 -9.63 4.18
N PRO A 128 8.74 -10.96 4.13
CA PRO A 128 9.04 -11.68 2.90
C PRO A 128 7.90 -11.57 1.87
N LYS A 129 8.26 -11.72 0.59
CA LYS A 129 7.31 -11.62 -0.52
C LYS A 129 6.48 -12.90 -0.69
N CYS A 130 5.21 -12.73 -1.02
CA CYS A 130 4.29 -13.81 -1.47
C CYS A 130 3.98 -13.73 -2.97
N GLU A 131 4.58 -12.78 -3.68
CA GLU A 131 4.39 -12.59 -5.11
C GLU A 131 4.81 -13.87 -5.88
N GLY A 132 3.89 -14.40 -6.69
CA GLY A 132 4.08 -15.65 -7.43
C GLY A 132 3.86 -16.94 -6.61
N LEU A 133 3.59 -16.85 -5.32
CA LEU A 133 3.22 -18.01 -4.49
C LEU A 133 1.70 -18.23 -4.51
N SER A 134 1.31 -19.49 -4.32
CA SER A 134 -0.09 -19.88 -4.13
C SER A 134 -0.60 -19.47 -2.75
N ASP A 135 -1.91 -19.51 -2.55
CA ASP A 135 -2.48 -19.34 -1.22
C ASP A 135 -2.07 -20.50 -0.28
N GLY A 136 -1.85 -20.15 0.99
CA GLY A 136 -1.51 -21.07 2.08
C GLY A 136 -0.09 -20.90 2.62
N PHE A 137 0.41 -21.95 3.28
CA PHE A 137 1.71 -21.92 3.95
C PHE A 137 2.86 -22.26 3.02
N HIS A 138 3.93 -21.46 3.14
CA HIS A 138 5.18 -21.58 2.41
C HIS A 138 6.38 -21.40 3.34
N ALA A 139 7.50 -22.03 3.03
CA ALA A 139 8.75 -21.89 3.75
C ALA A 139 9.23 -20.44 3.66
N HIS A 140 9.82 -19.94 4.73
CA HIS A 140 10.34 -18.58 4.73
C HIS A 140 11.50 -18.47 3.71
N PRO A 141 11.42 -17.57 2.71
CA PRO A 141 12.34 -17.59 1.55
C PRO A 141 13.79 -17.33 1.93
N MET A 142 14.04 -16.52 2.96
CA MET A 142 15.39 -16.22 3.47
C MET A 142 15.81 -17.09 4.66
N LYS A 143 14.93 -17.99 5.13
CA LYS A 143 15.15 -18.85 6.29
C LYS A 143 14.64 -20.25 5.97
N SER A 144 15.00 -20.75 4.78
CA SER A 144 14.72 -22.13 4.40
C SER A 144 15.36 -23.09 5.40
N ASP A 145 14.79 -24.29 5.55
CA ASP A 145 15.25 -25.31 6.51
C ASP A 145 15.25 -24.82 7.96
N SER A 146 14.35 -23.89 8.29
CA SER A 146 14.17 -23.36 9.64
C SER A 146 12.72 -23.56 10.12
N PRO A 147 12.42 -23.23 11.38
CA PRO A 147 11.05 -23.24 11.90
C PRO A 147 10.16 -22.16 11.29
N TYR A 148 10.74 -21.17 10.59
CA TYR A 148 10.00 -20.04 10.08
C TYR A 148 9.28 -20.36 8.76
N TYR A 149 8.03 -19.97 8.69
CA TYR A 149 7.19 -20.10 7.50
C TYR A 149 6.28 -18.89 7.36
N ILE A 150 5.67 -18.74 6.20
CA ILE A 150 4.83 -17.60 5.83
C ILE A 150 3.48 -18.11 5.38
N GLU A 151 2.46 -17.29 5.54
CA GLU A 151 1.12 -17.53 5.00
C GLU A 151 0.84 -16.50 3.92
N CYS A 152 0.53 -16.99 2.72
CA CYS A 152 0.20 -16.17 1.56
C CYS A 152 -1.30 -16.22 1.27
N TYR A 153 -1.86 -15.08 0.90
CA TYR A 153 -3.24 -14.97 0.44
C TYR A 153 -3.31 -13.97 -0.71
N LYS A 154 -3.78 -14.41 -1.88
CA LYS A 154 -3.82 -13.64 -3.14
C LYS A 154 -2.51 -12.91 -3.42
N SER A 155 -1.40 -13.66 -3.35
CA SER A 155 -0.03 -13.15 -3.56
C SER A 155 0.46 -12.10 -2.54
N ARG A 156 -0.27 -11.89 -1.45
CA ARG A 156 0.12 -11.00 -0.34
C ARG A 156 0.53 -11.79 0.89
N LEU A 157 1.43 -11.22 1.69
CA LEU A 157 1.87 -11.80 2.96
C LEU A 157 0.79 -11.59 4.01
N SER A 158 0.04 -12.63 4.35
CA SER A 158 -0.93 -12.58 5.44
C SER A 158 -0.21 -12.49 6.79
N SER A 159 0.75 -13.39 7.03
CA SER A 159 1.48 -13.45 8.30
C SER A 159 2.80 -14.24 8.20
N VAL A 160 3.67 -14.03 9.17
CA VAL A 160 4.92 -14.79 9.36
C VAL A 160 4.77 -15.60 10.64
N HIS A 161 5.04 -16.89 10.55
CA HIS A 161 4.85 -17.86 11.62
C HIS A 161 6.16 -18.53 12.00
N MET A 162 6.14 -19.23 13.13
CA MET A 162 7.21 -20.11 13.59
C MET A 162 6.60 -21.44 14.03
N CYS A 163 7.21 -22.55 13.64
CA CYS A 163 6.79 -23.87 14.06
C CYS A 163 6.85 -24.02 15.59
N PRO A 164 5.91 -24.77 16.19
CA PRO A 164 5.97 -25.09 17.61
C PRO A 164 7.16 -26.02 17.91
N THR A 165 7.44 -26.22 19.20
CA THR A 165 8.32 -27.30 19.64
C THR A 165 7.54 -28.61 19.75
N ASP A 166 8.24 -29.74 19.62
CA ASP A 166 7.67 -31.06 19.90
C ASP A 166 7.44 -31.28 21.42
N PRO A 167 6.83 -32.41 21.84
CA PRO A 167 6.60 -32.70 23.26
C PRO A 167 7.87 -32.82 24.12
N ASP A 168 9.02 -33.10 23.50
CA ASP A 168 10.33 -33.17 24.16
C ASP A 168 11.01 -31.79 24.22
N GLY A 169 10.37 -30.73 23.70
CA GLY A 169 10.91 -29.38 23.64
C GLY A 169 11.87 -29.13 22.48
N ARG A 170 11.94 -30.02 21.50
CA ARG A 170 12.80 -29.86 20.31
C ARG A 170 12.13 -28.98 19.28
N ILE A 171 12.93 -28.21 18.57
CA ILE A 171 12.46 -27.31 17.52
C ILE A 171 11.98 -28.15 16.33
N MET A 172 10.73 -27.91 15.88
CA MET A 172 10.24 -28.46 14.63
C MET A 172 10.62 -27.56 13.45
N LEU A 173 10.89 -28.18 12.30
CA LEU A 173 11.14 -27.45 11.05
C LEU A 173 9.90 -27.41 10.18
N PHE A 174 9.74 -26.34 9.41
CA PHE A 174 8.70 -26.28 8.39
C PHE A 174 9.16 -27.02 7.12
N TRP A 175 8.34 -27.93 6.61
CA TRP A 175 8.61 -28.71 5.40
C TRP A 175 7.69 -28.25 4.26
N GLU A 176 8.25 -27.62 3.23
CA GLU A 176 7.50 -27.03 2.10
C GLU A 176 6.63 -28.06 1.38
N GLU A 177 7.19 -29.23 1.06
CA GLU A 177 6.48 -30.29 0.32
C GLU A 177 5.22 -30.78 1.04
N LYS A 178 5.22 -30.72 2.38
CA LYS A 178 4.10 -31.14 3.23
C LYS A 178 3.26 -29.98 3.74
N ARG A 179 3.72 -28.73 3.52
CA ARG A 179 3.18 -27.50 4.10
C ARG A 179 2.88 -27.62 5.60
N ASN A 180 3.80 -28.24 6.34
CA ASN A 180 3.60 -28.53 7.77
C ASN A 180 4.92 -28.58 8.55
N CYS A 181 4.82 -28.35 9.86
CA CYS A 181 5.91 -28.50 10.80
C CYS A 181 6.15 -29.98 11.13
N THR A 182 7.40 -30.44 11.07
CA THR A 182 7.80 -31.81 11.46
C THR A 182 9.02 -31.77 12.37
N ALA A 183 9.05 -32.64 13.38
CA ALA A 183 10.23 -32.80 14.24
C ALA A 183 11.42 -33.33 13.43
N MET A 184 12.63 -32.93 13.81
CA MET A 184 13.86 -33.56 13.31
C MET A 184 13.95 -34.97 13.91
N THR A 185 13.83 -35.98 13.05
CA THR A 185 14.05 -37.40 13.39
C THR A 185 15.52 -37.75 13.43
#